data_AF-A0A368HA05-F1
#
_entry.id   AF-A0A368HA05-F1
#
_cell.length_a   1.000
_cell.length_b   1.000
_cell.length_c   1.000
_cell.angle_alpha   90.00
_cell.angle_beta   90.00
_cell.angle_gamma   90.00
#
_symmetry.space_group_name_H-M   'P 1'
#
loop_
_entity.id
_entity.type
_entity.pdbx_description
1 polymer ?
#
loop_
_entity_poly.entity_id
_entity_poly.type
_entity_poly.pdbx_seq_one_letter_code
_entity_poly.pdbx_strand_id
1 'polypeptide(L)'
;MSQTQCEPDFKVEILRDHADASDQSERLTTASRRNDLQGIRGMAIVAVLLFHFFPQTFPNGHIGVDQFFVLSGFLMSMISNRQKQFAFYEVASFYYRRVKRIVPSYLLVILLSLICSSFILPVYLQSFNIESAKLALSFTTNIAATNISRDYQNMVSKAEDLFTHTWSIAVEMQFYIIFPLIFVIYKVLPGSGSVGMIFLTVLCVISAWYHFTLPPPEAFNLMQSRIWQFVLGIFVNQLECRKMDGVNRFESSFLHYACLIPVVLVSFWVHPLDRAFTRLGAEQKINFIGRPEA
;
A
#
# COMPACT_ATOMS: atom_id res chain seq x y z
N MET A 1 -24.73 74.44 8.31
CA MET A 1 -25.09 73.18 8.97
C MET A 1 -24.46 72.05 8.19
N SER A 2 -23.52 71.36 8.82
CA SER A 2 -22.80 70.20 8.32
C SER A 2 -23.66 68.95 8.48
N GLN A 3 -23.85 68.15 7.42
CA GLN A 3 -24.13 66.72 7.54
C GLN A 3 -23.48 65.95 6.39
N THR A 4 -22.51 65.13 6.78
CA THR A 4 -21.79 64.09 6.05
C THR A 4 -22.69 62.88 5.81
N GLN A 5 -22.83 62.43 4.57
CA GLN A 5 -23.38 61.10 4.29
C GLN A 5 -22.93 60.61 2.90
N CYS A 6 -21.80 59.91 2.85
CA CYS A 6 -21.40 59.09 1.71
C CYS A 6 -20.46 57.98 2.21
N GLU A 7 -21.01 56.95 2.84
CA GLU A 7 -20.24 55.74 3.20
C GLU A 7 -21.09 54.45 3.28
N PRO A 8 -21.70 53.98 2.17
CA PRO A 8 -22.15 52.58 2.10
C PRO A 8 -21.32 51.70 1.15
N ASP A 9 -20.58 52.27 0.20
CA ASP A 9 -20.00 51.50 -0.92
C ASP A 9 -18.72 50.73 -0.53
N PHE A 10 -17.86 51.33 0.29
CA PHE A 10 -16.59 50.73 0.70
C PHE A 10 -16.76 49.44 1.52
N LYS A 11 -17.83 49.37 2.33
CA LYS A 11 -18.15 48.17 3.12
C LYS A 11 -18.64 47.01 2.25
N VAL A 12 -19.33 47.29 1.15
CA VAL A 12 -19.85 46.25 0.24
C VAL A 12 -18.73 45.66 -0.61
N GLU A 13 -17.76 46.47 -1.02
CA GLU A 13 -16.59 46.01 -1.78
C GLU A 13 -15.64 45.16 -0.93
N ILE A 14 -15.37 45.57 0.32
CA ILE A 14 -14.58 44.75 1.28
C ILE A 14 -15.27 43.41 1.59
N LEU A 15 -16.60 43.40 1.75
CA LEU A 15 -17.35 42.16 2.01
C LEU A 15 -17.37 41.23 0.79
N ARG A 16 -17.38 41.78 -0.43
CA ARG A 16 -17.24 41.01 -1.68
C ARG A 16 -15.84 40.42 -1.82
N ASP A 17 -14.80 41.20 -1.56
CA ASP A 17 -13.41 40.73 -1.61
C ASP A 17 -13.13 39.64 -0.57
N HIS A 18 -13.72 39.74 0.63
CA HIS A 18 -13.61 38.69 1.63
C HIS A 18 -14.40 37.42 1.27
N ALA A 19 -15.56 37.55 0.62
CA ALA A 19 -16.33 36.42 0.12
C ALA A 19 -15.58 35.70 -1.02
N ASP A 20 -15.01 36.44 -1.97
CA ASP A 20 -14.23 35.90 -3.10
C ASP A 20 -12.90 35.29 -2.64
N ALA A 21 -12.25 35.87 -1.62
CA ALA A 21 -11.06 35.29 -0.99
C ALA A 21 -11.40 34.02 -0.18
N SER A 22 -12.59 33.93 0.42
CA SER A 22 -13.05 32.71 1.11
C SER A 22 -13.42 31.61 0.12
N ASP A 23 -14.09 31.92 -1.00
CA ASP A 23 -14.39 30.97 -2.09
C ASP A 23 -13.12 30.56 -2.84
N GLN A 24 -12.15 31.46 -3.05
CA GLN A 24 -10.83 31.08 -3.57
C GLN A 24 -10.04 30.22 -2.59
N SER A 25 -10.08 30.51 -1.28
CA SER A 25 -9.46 29.66 -0.26
C SER A 25 -10.12 28.28 -0.18
N GLU A 26 -11.44 28.21 -0.32
CA GLU A 26 -12.19 26.95 -0.37
C GLU A 26 -11.90 26.16 -1.67
N ARG A 27 -11.82 26.84 -2.83
CA ARG A 27 -11.40 26.24 -4.10
C ARG A 27 -9.93 25.81 -4.12
N LEU A 28 -9.04 26.56 -3.47
CA LEU A 28 -7.61 26.21 -3.33
C LEU A 28 -7.40 25.06 -2.33
N THR A 29 -8.26 24.92 -1.32
CA THR A 29 -8.25 23.78 -0.37
C THR A 29 -8.93 22.54 -0.94
N THR A 30 -9.76 22.66 -1.97
CA THR A 30 -10.08 21.55 -2.89
C THR A 30 -8.91 21.25 -3.84
N ALA A 31 -7.73 21.00 -3.28
CA ALA A 31 -6.76 20.15 -3.95
C ALA A 31 -7.46 18.79 -4.15
N SER A 32 -8.13 18.64 -5.29
CA SER A 32 -9.07 17.56 -5.63
C SER A 32 -8.59 16.26 -5.02
N ARG A 33 -9.21 15.87 -3.89
CA ARG A 33 -8.96 14.56 -3.30
C ARG A 33 -9.33 13.58 -4.39
N ARG A 34 -8.35 12.80 -4.82
CA ARG A 34 -8.52 11.75 -5.83
C ARG A 34 -9.43 10.66 -5.26
N ASN A 35 -10.74 10.92 -5.33
CA ASN A 35 -11.80 10.06 -4.83
C ASN A 35 -11.85 8.74 -5.61
N ASP A 36 -11.44 8.77 -6.87
CA ASP A 36 -11.17 7.60 -7.70
C ASP A 36 -10.20 6.62 -7.02
N LEU A 37 -9.06 7.10 -6.53
CA LEU A 37 -8.07 6.26 -5.84
C LEU A 37 -8.56 5.75 -4.48
N GLN A 38 -9.38 6.55 -3.79
CA GLN A 38 -10.00 6.12 -2.54
C GLN A 38 -11.06 5.04 -2.77
N GLY A 39 -11.85 5.15 -3.85
CA GLY A 39 -12.81 4.15 -4.26
C GLY A 39 -12.15 2.80 -4.58
N ILE A 40 -11.03 2.81 -5.31
CA ILE A 40 -10.27 1.58 -5.59
C ILE A 40 -9.73 0.95 -4.30
N ARG A 41 -9.21 1.75 -3.37
CA ARG A 41 -8.81 1.25 -2.04
C ARG A 41 -9.99 0.64 -1.29
N GLY A 42 -11.17 1.26 -1.33
CA GLY A 42 -12.39 0.72 -0.73
C GLY A 42 -12.75 -0.65 -1.30
N MET A 43 -12.73 -0.80 -2.63
CA MET A 43 -12.96 -2.09 -3.29
C MET A 43 -11.92 -3.15 -2.89
N ALA A 44 -10.64 -2.76 -2.78
CA ALA A 44 -9.58 -3.65 -2.32
C ALA A 44 -9.82 -4.16 -0.88
N ILE A 45 -10.29 -3.29 0.04
CA ILE A 45 -10.66 -3.68 1.41
C ILE A 45 -11.80 -4.69 1.38
N VAL A 46 -12.86 -4.41 0.62
CA VAL A 46 -14.01 -5.30 0.52
C VAL A 46 -13.59 -6.67 0.01
N ALA A 47 -12.74 -6.74 -1.02
CA ALA A 47 -12.20 -7.99 -1.54
C ALA A 47 -11.43 -8.78 -0.47
N VAL A 48 -10.57 -8.11 0.31
CA VAL A 48 -9.82 -8.75 1.40
C VAL A 48 -10.75 -9.24 2.51
N LEU A 49 -11.75 -8.46 2.91
CA LEU A 49 -12.72 -8.88 3.91
C LEU A 49 -13.52 -10.10 3.44
N LEU A 50 -14.02 -10.09 2.20
CA LEU A 50 -14.75 -11.21 1.63
C LEU A 50 -13.91 -12.49 1.55
N PHE A 51 -12.61 -12.38 1.28
CA PHE A 51 -11.70 -13.53 1.34
C PHE A 51 -11.60 -14.12 2.75
N HIS A 52 -11.62 -13.29 3.80
CA HIS A 52 -11.55 -13.78 5.19
C HIS A 52 -12.87 -14.38 5.68
N PHE A 53 -14.02 -13.80 5.30
CA PHE A 53 -15.33 -14.32 5.72
C PHE A 53 -15.81 -15.50 4.86
N PHE A 54 -15.49 -15.50 3.57
CA PHE A 54 -15.98 -16.47 2.58
C PHE A 54 -14.86 -16.99 1.67
N PRO A 55 -13.82 -17.65 2.23
CA PRO A 55 -12.63 -18.04 1.49
C PRO A 55 -12.90 -19.00 0.31
N GLN A 56 -13.94 -19.83 0.40
CA GLN A 56 -14.32 -20.73 -0.70
C GLN A 56 -15.02 -20.01 -1.85
N THR A 57 -15.76 -18.93 -1.57
CA THR A 57 -16.50 -18.15 -2.57
C THR A 57 -15.61 -17.08 -3.20
N PHE A 58 -14.72 -16.48 -2.42
CA PHE A 58 -13.81 -15.42 -2.85
C PHE A 58 -12.33 -15.79 -2.64
N PRO A 59 -11.83 -16.89 -3.22
CA PRO A 59 -10.47 -17.38 -2.95
C PRO A 59 -9.38 -16.38 -3.38
N ASN A 60 -9.69 -15.49 -4.32
CA ASN A 60 -8.75 -14.51 -4.87
C ASN A 60 -8.85 -13.12 -4.20
N GLY A 61 -9.63 -12.95 -3.13
CA GLY A 61 -9.80 -11.63 -2.51
C GLY A 61 -8.54 -11.09 -1.81
N HIS A 62 -7.54 -11.94 -1.53
CA HIS A 62 -6.21 -11.52 -1.06
C HIS A 62 -5.47 -10.62 -2.08
N ILE A 63 -5.83 -10.67 -3.37
CA ILE A 63 -5.31 -9.75 -4.41
C ILE A 63 -5.57 -8.27 -4.06
N GLY A 64 -6.55 -7.98 -3.21
CA GLY A 64 -6.75 -6.62 -2.70
C GLY A 64 -5.51 -6.05 -2.00
N VAL A 65 -4.68 -6.89 -1.36
CA VAL A 65 -3.41 -6.44 -0.76
C VAL A 65 -2.40 -6.02 -1.84
N ASP A 66 -2.32 -6.76 -2.93
CA ASP A 66 -1.45 -6.41 -4.07
C ASP A 66 -1.85 -5.03 -4.63
N GLN A 67 -3.17 -4.78 -4.78
CA GLN A 67 -3.69 -3.49 -5.22
C GLN A 67 -3.29 -2.35 -4.27
N PHE A 68 -3.30 -2.61 -2.95
CA PHE A 68 -2.83 -1.63 -1.97
C PHE A 68 -1.38 -1.25 -2.18
N PHE A 69 -0.49 -2.22 -2.39
CA PHE A 69 0.93 -1.96 -2.60
C PHE A 69 1.18 -1.18 -3.89
N VAL A 70 0.51 -1.53 -5.00
CA VAL A 70 0.58 -0.77 -6.26
C VAL A 70 0.11 0.68 -6.05
N LEU A 71 -1.06 0.86 -5.42
CA LEU A 71 -1.61 2.20 -5.18
C LEU A 71 -0.73 3.03 -4.26
N SER A 72 -0.07 2.41 -3.29
CA SER A 72 0.85 3.10 -2.39
C SER A 72 2.08 3.60 -3.13
N GLY A 73 2.69 2.78 -3.99
CA GLY A 73 3.79 3.21 -4.86
C GLY A 73 3.39 4.36 -5.80
N PHE A 74 2.22 4.25 -6.43
CA PHE A 74 1.66 5.28 -7.30
C PHE A 74 1.46 6.62 -6.57
N LEU A 75 0.80 6.59 -5.41
CA LEU A 75 0.53 7.79 -4.62
C LEU A 75 1.80 8.42 -4.03
N MET A 76 2.76 7.61 -3.62
CA MET A 76 4.06 8.12 -3.16
C MET A 76 4.79 8.84 -4.29
N SER A 77 4.87 8.21 -5.47
CA SER A 77 5.46 8.80 -6.68
C SER A 77 4.77 10.11 -7.08
N MET A 78 3.43 10.14 -7.05
CA MET A 78 2.64 11.32 -7.39
C MET A 78 2.91 12.49 -6.45
N ILE A 79 2.90 12.25 -5.12
CA ILE A 79 3.16 13.28 -4.12
C ILE A 79 4.59 13.81 -4.25
N SER A 80 5.54 12.90 -4.46
CA SER A 80 6.97 13.23 -4.63
C SER A 80 7.27 13.98 -5.91
N ASN A 81 6.53 13.74 -7.01
CA ASN A 81 6.64 14.53 -8.25
C ASN A 81 6.21 16.00 -8.08
N ARG A 82 5.39 16.33 -7.08
CA ARG A 82 4.98 17.73 -6.81
C ARG A 82 6.07 18.55 -6.13
N GLN A 83 7.09 17.91 -5.59
CA GLN A 83 8.21 18.59 -4.95
C GLN A 83 9.24 19.01 -6.01
N LYS A 84 9.68 20.27 -5.97
CA LYS A 84 10.64 20.83 -6.94
C LYS A 84 12.05 20.26 -6.74
N GLN A 85 12.43 19.98 -5.50
CA GLN A 85 13.71 19.40 -5.12
C GLN A 85 13.51 18.32 -4.06
N PHE A 86 14.40 17.32 -4.07
CA PHE A 86 14.45 16.25 -3.07
C PHE A 86 15.61 16.54 -2.11
N ALA A 87 15.49 17.59 -1.30
CA ALA A 87 16.46 17.85 -0.24
C ALA A 87 16.05 17.10 1.04
N PHE A 88 16.94 17.15 2.04
CA PHE A 88 16.78 16.42 3.30
C PHE A 88 15.46 16.76 4.01
N TYR A 89 15.06 18.04 3.97
CA TYR A 89 13.82 18.50 4.62
C TYR A 89 12.58 17.88 3.99
N GLU A 90 12.52 17.74 2.67
CA GLU A 90 11.39 17.16 1.94
C GLU A 90 11.23 15.67 2.25
N VAL A 91 12.35 14.96 2.38
CA VAL A 91 12.38 13.54 2.80
C VAL A 91 11.93 13.40 4.26
N ALA A 92 12.42 14.25 5.16
CA ALA A 92 11.95 14.25 6.56
C ALA A 92 10.45 14.57 6.66
N SER A 93 9.98 15.56 5.90
CA SER A 93 8.57 15.94 5.79
C SER A 93 7.72 14.80 5.23
N PHE A 94 8.26 14.04 4.26
CA PHE A 94 7.63 12.83 3.74
C PHE A 94 7.40 11.80 4.85
N TYR A 95 8.45 11.45 5.61
CA TYR A 95 8.34 10.48 6.70
C TYR A 95 7.38 10.94 7.79
N TYR A 96 7.48 12.20 8.21
CA TYR A 96 6.62 12.78 9.24
C TYR A 96 5.12 12.64 8.89
N ARG A 97 4.74 12.98 7.66
CA ARG A 97 3.34 12.87 7.20
C ARG A 97 2.83 11.43 7.21
N ARG A 98 3.69 10.44 6.91
CA ARG A 98 3.31 9.02 6.91
C ARG A 98 3.17 8.49 8.32
N VAL A 99 4.15 8.77 9.18
CA VAL A 99 4.11 8.39 10.59
C VAL A 99 2.88 8.97 11.28
N LYS A 100 2.61 10.27 11.12
CA LYS A 100 1.43 10.94 11.69
C LYS A 100 0.10 10.36 11.20
N ARG A 101 0.07 9.77 10.01
CA ARG A 101 -1.14 9.17 9.42
C ARG A 101 -1.36 7.72 9.87
N ILE A 102 -0.30 6.92 9.97
CA ILE A 102 -0.42 5.46 10.14
C ILE A 102 -0.20 5.03 11.59
N VAL A 103 0.82 5.57 12.25
CA VAL A 103 1.27 5.08 13.55
C VAL A 103 0.21 5.28 14.66
N PRO A 104 -0.52 6.42 14.76
CA PRO A 104 -1.49 6.59 15.82
C PRO A 104 -2.61 5.55 15.82
N SER A 105 -3.23 5.28 14.66
CA SER A 105 -4.29 4.29 14.55
C SER A 105 -3.74 2.86 14.73
N TYR A 106 -2.55 2.59 14.22
CA TYR A 106 -1.90 1.29 14.36
C TYR A 106 -1.59 0.95 15.82
N LEU A 107 -0.99 1.88 16.57
CA LEU A 107 -0.72 1.71 18.00
C LEU A 107 -2.00 1.58 18.82
N LEU A 108 -3.04 2.34 18.46
CA LEU A 108 -4.34 2.23 19.11
C LEU A 108 -4.94 0.83 18.94
N VAL A 109 -4.90 0.28 17.72
CA VAL A 109 -5.36 -1.09 17.46
C VAL A 109 -4.54 -2.10 18.25
N ILE A 110 -3.20 -1.95 18.31
CA ILE A 110 -2.36 -2.85 19.12
C ILE A 110 -2.75 -2.83 20.59
N LEU A 111 -2.91 -1.62 21.14
CA LEU A 111 -3.28 -1.42 22.55
C LEU A 111 -4.65 -2.02 22.86
N LEU A 112 -5.67 -1.70 22.05
CA LEU A 112 -7.03 -2.21 22.26
C LEU A 112 -7.10 -3.72 22.08
N SER A 113 -6.41 -4.30 21.10
CA SER A 113 -6.35 -5.75 20.92
C SER A 113 -5.69 -6.45 22.11
N LEU A 114 -4.62 -5.88 22.68
CA LEU A 114 -4.00 -6.44 23.89
C LEU A 114 -4.93 -6.36 25.10
N ILE A 115 -5.62 -5.23 25.30
CA ILE A 115 -6.61 -5.08 26.38
C ILE A 115 -7.74 -6.10 26.19
N CYS A 116 -8.33 -6.20 25.00
CA CYS A 116 -9.37 -7.19 24.72
C CYS A 116 -8.87 -8.62 24.90
N SER A 117 -7.61 -8.91 24.54
CA SER A 117 -7.03 -10.24 24.68
C SER A 117 -6.96 -10.72 26.13
N SER A 118 -6.70 -9.82 27.09
CA SER A 118 -6.60 -10.21 28.51
C SER A 118 -7.93 -10.60 29.12
N PHE A 119 -9.05 -10.09 28.58
CA PHE A 119 -10.40 -10.42 29.05
C PHE A 119 -11.07 -11.55 28.28
N ILE A 120 -10.78 -11.68 26.99
CA ILE A 120 -11.53 -12.58 26.08
C ILE A 120 -10.77 -13.88 25.80
N LEU A 121 -9.44 -13.82 25.61
CA LEU A 121 -8.68 -14.99 25.15
C LEU A 121 -8.19 -15.87 26.32
N PRO A 122 -8.14 -17.20 26.12
CA PRO A 122 -7.52 -18.13 27.06
C PRO A 122 -6.07 -17.75 27.41
N VAL A 123 -5.67 -17.98 28.66
CA VAL A 123 -4.34 -17.60 29.19
C VAL A 123 -3.18 -18.13 28.34
N TYR A 124 -3.30 -19.34 27.79
CA TYR A 124 -2.25 -19.94 26.96
C TYR A 124 -2.04 -19.22 25.62
N LEU A 125 -3.03 -18.47 25.11
CA LEU A 125 -2.90 -17.63 23.92
C LEU A 125 -2.42 -16.21 24.23
N GLN A 126 -2.51 -15.75 25.48
CA GLN A 126 -2.12 -14.39 25.85
C GLN A 126 -0.61 -14.20 25.72
N SER A 127 0.19 -15.14 26.22
CA SER A 127 1.66 -15.06 26.10
C SER A 127 2.12 -15.04 24.64
N PHE A 128 1.52 -15.86 23.79
CA PHE A 128 1.76 -15.87 22.35
C PHE A 128 1.41 -14.51 21.70
N ASN A 129 0.25 -13.94 22.03
CA ASN A 129 -0.19 -12.66 21.48
C ASN A 129 0.62 -11.46 21.99
N ILE A 130 1.20 -11.53 23.19
CA ILE A 130 2.16 -10.53 23.67
C ILE A 130 3.43 -10.53 22.80
N GLU A 131 3.96 -11.70 22.47
CA GLU A 131 5.11 -11.80 21.56
C GLU A 131 4.76 -11.31 20.15
N SER A 132 3.57 -11.65 19.65
CA SER A 132 3.09 -11.15 18.36
C SER A 132 2.89 -9.62 18.36
N ALA A 133 2.43 -9.04 19.46
CA ALA A 133 2.35 -7.58 19.61
C ALA A 133 3.73 -6.91 19.57
N LYS A 134 4.78 -7.51 20.13
CA LYS A 134 6.16 -6.99 20.03
C LYS A 134 6.66 -6.97 18.58
N LEU A 135 6.33 -8.00 17.81
CA LEU A 135 6.60 -8.05 16.37
C LEU A 135 5.82 -6.97 15.62
N ALA A 136 4.56 -6.75 16.00
CA ALA A 136 3.71 -5.72 15.40
C ALA A 136 4.27 -4.32 15.69
N LEU A 137 4.68 -4.03 16.92
CA LEU A 137 5.27 -2.75 17.33
C LEU A 137 6.58 -2.44 16.59
N SER A 138 7.37 -3.47 16.30
CA SER A 138 8.63 -3.33 15.55
C SER A 138 8.42 -3.33 14.02
N PHE A 139 7.19 -3.47 13.52
CA PHE A 139 6.88 -3.64 12.10
C PHE A 139 7.66 -4.81 11.47
N THR A 140 7.70 -5.95 12.14
CA THR A 140 8.41 -7.18 11.68
C THR A 140 7.53 -8.42 11.63
N THR A 141 6.21 -8.29 11.77
CA THR A 141 5.26 -9.41 11.67
C THR A 141 5.32 -10.13 10.32
N ASN A 142 5.66 -9.42 9.26
CA ASN A 142 5.87 -10.01 7.93
C ASN A 142 7.08 -10.94 7.87
N ILE A 143 8.15 -10.65 8.61
CA ILE A 143 9.33 -11.52 8.70
C ILE A 143 8.98 -12.73 9.56
N ALA A 144 8.25 -12.54 10.66
CA ALA A 144 7.82 -13.66 11.50
C ALA A 144 6.88 -14.64 10.77
N ALA A 145 6.04 -14.13 9.87
CA ALA A 145 5.11 -14.91 9.06
C ALA A 145 5.78 -15.77 7.98
N THR A 146 7.09 -15.64 7.74
CA THR A 146 7.83 -16.56 6.86
C THR A 146 8.09 -17.91 7.51
N ASN A 147 8.08 -17.97 8.83
CA ASN A 147 8.22 -19.22 9.56
C ASN A 147 6.93 -20.03 9.41
N ILE A 148 7.04 -21.28 8.96
CA ILE A 148 5.90 -22.19 8.74
C ILE A 148 4.98 -22.29 9.97
N SER A 149 5.55 -22.23 11.18
CA SER A 149 4.77 -22.27 12.43
C SER A 149 3.86 -21.05 12.64
N ARG A 150 4.16 -19.93 11.98
CA ARG A 150 3.42 -18.67 11.98
C ARG A 150 2.93 -18.27 10.59
N ASP A 151 2.85 -19.24 9.67
CA ASP A 151 2.38 -18.97 8.32
C ASP A 151 0.99 -18.30 8.36
N TYR A 152 0.84 -17.24 7.59
CA TYR A 152 -0.32 -16.35 7.62
C TYR A 152 -1.63 -17.13 7.42
N GLN A 153 -1.67 -18.04 6.44
CA GLN A 153 -2.87 -18.83 6.15
C GLN A 153 -3.27 -19.72 7.33
N ASN A 154 -2.28 -20.35 7.98
CA ASN A 154 -2.51 -21.18 9.16
C ASN A 154 -2.99 -20.34 10.35
N MET A 155 -2.33 -19.21 10.64
CA MET A 155 -2.68 -18.33 11.76
C MET A 155 -4.07 -17.72 11.60
N VAL A 156 -4.44 -17.32 10.38
CA VAL A 156 -5.78 -16.81 10.07
C VAL A 156 -6.84 -17.90 10.23
N SER A 157 -6.58 -19.13 9.75
CA SER A 157 -7.54 -20.23 9.84
C SER A 157 -7.83 -20.65 11.28
N LYS A 158 -6.85 -20.56 12.17
CA LYS A 158 -6.97 -20.93 13.58
C LYS A 158 -7.39 -19.77 14.49
N ALA A 159 -7.33 -18.53 13.99
CA ALA A 159 -7.57 -17.30 14.74
C ALA A 159 -6.76 -17.20 16.06
N GLU A 160 -5.54 -17.74 16.07
CA GLU A 160 -4.67 -17.80 17.26
C GLU A 160 -3.84 -16.50 17.44
N ASP A 161 -3.53 -15.81 16.35
CA ASP A 161 -2.70 -14.61 16.32
C ASP A 161 -3.52 -13.37 15.94
N LEU A 162 -3.79 -12.50 16.92
CA LEU A 162 -4.53 -11.25 16.72
C LEU A 162 -3.81 -10.26 15.81
N PHE A 163 -2.48 -10.33 15.72
CA PHE A 163 -1.67 -9.37 14.99
C PHE A 163 -1.18 -9.89 13.65
N THR A 164 -1.61 -11.09 13.24
CA THR A 164 -1.18 -11.69 11.98
C THR A 164 -1.46 -10.77 10.79
N HIS A 165 -2.60 -10.07 10.76
CA HIS A 165 -2.98 -9.14 9.69
C HIS A 165 -2.09 -7.90 9.54
N THR A 166 -1.23 -7.62 10.54
CA THR A 166 -0.31 -6.47 10.49
C THR A 166 0.89 -6.69 9.57
N TRP A 167 1.07 -7.89 9.01
CA TRP A 167 2.16 -8.18 8.09
C TRP A 167 2.19 -7.21 6.89
N SER A 168 1.02 -6.88 6.33
CA SER A 168 0.94 -6.06 5.11
C SER A 168 1.30 -4.60 5.40
N ILE A 169 0.91 -4.08 6.56
CA ILE A 169 1.28 -2.73 6.99
C ILE A 169 2.76 -2.64 7.38
N ALA A 170 3.33 -3.73 7.92
CA ALA A 170 4.78 -3.84 8.15
C ALA A 170 5.57 -3.77 6.83
N VAL A 171 5.15 -4.52 5.80
CA VAL A 171 5.74 -4.43 4.45
C VAL A 171 5.64 -3.00 3.89
N GLU A 172 4.47 -2.38 4.01
CA GLU A 172 4.27 -1.01 3.52
C GLU A 172 5.18 0.01 4.23
N MET A 173 5.31 -0.07 5.56
CA MET A 173 6.19 0.80 6.33
C MET A 173 7.68 0.57 6.01
N GLN A 174 8.10 -0.68 5.82
CA GLN A 174 9.45 -1.01 5.36
C GLN A 174 9.73 -0.43 3.96
N PHE A 175 8.77 -0.55 3.04
CA PHE A 175 8.89 0.07 1.71
C PHE A 175 8.98 1.59 1.79
N TYR A 176 8.23 2.23 2.69
CA TYR A 176 8.26 3.68 2.85
C TYR A 176 9.65 4.21 3.19
N ILE A 177 10.45 3.45 3.95
CA ILE A 177 11.84 3.78 4.29
C ILE A 177 12.74 3.75 3.04
N ILE A 178 12.52 2.80 2.13
CA ILE A 178 13.37 2.61 0.95
C ILE A 178 12.93 3.51 -0.21
N PHE A 179 11.66 3.92 -0.26
CA PHE A 179 11.09 4.68 -1.36
C PHE A 179 11.85 5.96 -1.73
N PRO A 180 12.24 6.86 -0.79
CA PRO A 180 12.96 8.08 -1.15
C PRO A 180 14.27 7.79 -1.89
N LEU A 181 14.97 6.72 -1.52
CA LEU A 181 16.18 6.29 -2.21
C LEU A 181 15.88 5.85 -3.65
N ILE A 182 14.89 4.98 -3.86
CA ILE A 182 14.46 4.53 -5.20
C ILE A 182 14.07 5.73 -6.06
N PHE A 183 13.32 6.68 -5.50
CA PHE A 183 12.81 7.83 -6.22
C PHE A 183 13.92 8.85 -6.56
N VAL A 184 14.87 9.08 -5.66
CA VAL A 184 16.04 9.93 -5.92
C VAL A 184 16.92 9.32 -7.02
N ILE A 185 17.21 8.02 -6.96
CA ILE A 185 17.97 7.33 -8.01
C ILE A 185 17.28 7.51 -9.36
N TYR A 186 15.96 7.28 -9.41
CA TYR A 186 15.17 7.51 -10.62
C TYR A 186 15.32 8.94 -11.18
N LYS A 187 15.34 9.97 -10.33
CA LYS A 187 15.42 11.38 -10.74
C LYS A 187 16.82 11.83 -11.15
N VAL A 188 17.87 11.25 -10.56
CA VAL A 188 19.27 11.65 -10.80
C VAL A 188 19.88 10.94 -12.02
N LEU A 189 19.32 9.80 -12.42
CA LEU A 189 19.81 9.06 -13.60
C LEU A 189 19.74 9.93 -14.88
N PRO A 190 20.82 9.96 -15.69
CA PRO A 190 20.91 10.82 -16.87
C PRO A 190 19.96 10.38 -17.99
N GLY A 191 19.60 11.31 -18.89
CA GLY A 191 18.89 11.01 -20.13
C GLY A 191 17.36 11.02 -20.00
N SER A 192 16.76 12.22 -20.10
CA SER A 192 15.30 12.53 -20.23
C SER A 192 14.34 11.64 -19.40
N GLY A 193 14.85 11.06 -18.33
CA GLY A 193 14.31 9.97 -17.50
C GLY A 193 13.99 8.63 -18.21
N SER A 194 14.38 8.41 -19.47
CA SER A 194 14.28 7.09 -20.11
C SER A 194 15.13 6.05 -19.37
N VAL A 195 16.34 6.42 -18.94
CA VAL A 195 17.20 5.57 -18.11
C VAL A 195 16.56 5.29 -16.75
N GLY A 196 15.89 6.28 -16.17
CA GLY A 196 15.10 6.10 -14.95
C GLY A 196 13.99 5.05 -15.11
N MET A 197 13.30 5.05 -16.26
CA MET A 197 12.27 4.04 -16.55
C MET A 197 12.86 2.63 -16.71
N ILE A 198 14.05 2.52 -17.32
CA ILE A 198 14.79 1.25 -17.41
C ILE A 198 15.14 0.76 -16.00
N PHE A 199 15.67 1.63 -15.13
CA PHE A 199 15.97 1.30 -13.74
C PHE A 199 14.75 0.75 -12.99
N LEU A 200 13.60 1.43 -13.07
CA LEU A 200 12.35 0.95 -12.45
C LEU A 200 11.91 -0.39 -13.03
N THR A 201 12.05 -0.59 -14.35
CA THR A 201 11.72 -1.86 -15.01
C THR A 201 12.60 -3.00 -14.50
N VAL A 202 13.92 -2.79 -14.45
CA VAL A 202 14.88 -3.78 -13.96
C VAL A 202 14.60 -4.12 -12.50
N LEU A 203 14.36 -3.12 -11.65
CA LEU A 203 14.02 -3.35 -10.24
C LEU A 203 12.71 -4.15 -10.08
N CYS A 204 11.70 -3.84 -10.89
CA CYS A 204 10.43 -4.56 -10.93
C CYS A 204 10.63 -6.02 -11.33
N VAL A 205 11.40 -6.27 -12.40
CA VAL A 205 11.66 -7.63 -12.91
C VAL A 205 12.47 -8.45 -11.92
N ILE A 206 13.52 -7.87 -11.31
CA ILE A 206 14.34 -8.57 -10.30
C ILE A 206 13.49 -8.96 -9.08
N SER A 207 12.67 -8.04 -8.56
CA SER A 207 11.81 -8.34 -7.41
C SER A 207 10.72 -9.36 -7.75
N ALA A 208 10.11 -9.28 -8.95
CA ALA A 208 9.14 -10.26 -9.40
C ALA A 208 9.78 -11.65 -9.60
N TRP A 209 10.95 -11.71 -10.24
CA TRP A 209 11.72 -12.95 -10.35
C TRP A 209 12.00 -13.56 -8.97
N TYR A 210 12.45 -12.73 -8.01
CA TYR A 210 12.71 -13.18 -6.64
C TYR A 210 11.45 -13.76 -5.98
N HIS A 211 10.29 -13.12 -6.16
CA HIS A 211 9.00 -13.64 -5.69
C HIS A 211 8.70 -15.04 -6.20
N PHE A 212 8.88 -15.30 -7.51
CA PHE A 212 8.59 -16.60 -8.12
C PHE A 212 9.60 -17.70 -7.77
N THR A 213 10.79 -17.33 -7.28
CA THR A 213 11.81 -18.29 -6.87
C THR A 213 11.73 -18.69 -5.39
N LEU A 214 10.98 -17.95 -4.58
CA LEU A 214 10.90 -18.15 -3.14
C LEU A 214 9.81 -19.16 -2.74
N PRO A 215 9.96 -19.84 -1.59
CA PRO A 215 8.87 -20.61 -0.99
C PRO A 215 7.65 -19.73 -0.70
N PRO A 216 6.41 -20.27 -0.73
CA PRO A 216 5.19 -19.47 -0.63
C PRO A 216 5.10 -18.52 0.59
N PRO A 217 5.48 -18.91 1.83
CA PRO A 217 5.43 -18.00 2.98
C PRO A 217 6.37 -16.80 2.84
N GLU A 218 7.55 -17.01 2.26
CA GLU A 218 8.55 -15.96 2.03
C GLU A 218 8.13 -15.07 0.85
N ALA A 219 7.71 -15.67 -0.26
CA ALA A 219 7.21 -14.96 -1.43
C ALA A 219 6.04 -14.05 -1.06
N PHE A 220 5.12 -14.51 -0.21
CA PHE A 220 3.93 -13.77 0.18
C PHE A 220 4.22 -12.62 1.15
N ASN A 221 5.10 -12.80 2.14
CA ASN A 221 5.24 -11.86 3.26
C ASN A 221 6.49 -10.96 3.20
N LEU A 222 7.58 -11.37 2.54
CA LEU A 222 8.80 -10.55 2.52
C LEU A 222 8.59 -9.26 1.73
N MET A 223 9.12 -8.15 2.23
CA MET A 223 9.02 -6.88 1.52
C MET A 223 9.77 -6.93 0.19
N GLN A 224 10.95 -7.57 0.17
CA GLN A 224 11.85 -7.66 -0.99
C GLN A 224 11.20 -8.38 -2.19
N SER A 225 10.42 -9.43 -1.92
CA SER A 225 9.66 -10.16 -2.95
C SER A 225 8.43 -9.39 -3.42
N ARG A 226 7.99 -8.35 -2.70
CA ARG A 226 6.80 -7.54 -3.03
C ARG A 226 7.12 -6.16 -3.58
N ILE A 227 8.40 -5.74 -3.59
CA ILE A 227 8.84 -4.44 -4.13
C ILE A 227 8.29 -4.19 -5.55
N TRP A 228 8.21 -5.22 -6.39
CA TRP A 228 7.71 -5.09 -7.77
C TRP A 228 6.32 -4.44 -7.85
N GLN A 229 5.44 -4.69 -6.89
CA GLN A 229 4.08 -4.11 -6.87
C GLN A 229 4.15 -2.60 -6.64
N PHE A 230 4.92 -2.16 -5.63
CA PHE A 230 5.12 -0.74 -5.38
C PHE A 230 5.81 -0.04 -6.55
N VAL A 231 6.86 -0.64 -7.10
CA VAL A 231 7.62 -0.09 -8.23
C VAL A 231 6.75 0.02 -9.48
N LEU A 232 5.86 -0.94 -9.73
CA LEU A 232 4.89 -0.86 -10.82
C LEU A 232 3.97 0.35 -10.67
N GLY A 233 3.52 0.64 -9.45
CA GLY A 233 2.78 1.87 -9.15
C GLY A 233 3.57 3.15 -9.45
N ILE A 234 4.85 3.18 -9.08
CA ILE A 234 5.76 4.30 -9.40
C ILE A 234 5.88 4.45 -10.92
N PHE A 235 6.12 3.34 -11.64
CA PHE A 235 6.30 3.30 -13.08
C PHE A 235 5.09 3.86 -13.83
N VAL A 236 3.87 3.44 -13.45
CA VAL A 236 2.62 3.94 -14.05
C VAL A 236 2.47 5.45 -13.84
N ASN A 237 2.72 5.96 -12.63
CA ASN A 237 2.66 7.40 -12.37
C ASN A 237 3.67 8.19 -13.23
N GLN A 238 4.88 7.66 -13.45
CA GLN A 238 5.88 8.33 -14.29
C GLN A 238 5.49 8.32 -15.78
N LEU A 239 4.89 7.25 -16.28
CA LEU A 239 4.33 7.22 -17.63
C LEU A 239 3.21 8.25 -17.80
N GLU A 240 2.36 8.40 -16.80
CA GLU A 240 1.28 9.39 -16.82
C GLU A 240 1.85 10.82 -16.88
N CYS A 241 2.82 11.14 -16.02
CA CYS A 241 3.46 12.46 -16.03
C CYS A 241 4.10 12.78 -17.39
N ARG A 242 4.76 11.81 -18.04
CA ARG A 242 5.35 11.99 -19.38
C ARG A 242 4.31 12.20 -20.48
N LYS A 243 3.15 11.54 -20.39
CA LYS A 243 2.07 11.69 -21.38
C LYS A 243 1.31 13.00 -21.21
N MET A 244 1.19 13.49 -19.97
CA MET A 244 0.56 14.79 -19.67
C MET A 244 1.31 15.97 -20.28
N ASP A 245 2.58 15.79 -20.68
CA ASP A 245 3.36 16.80 -21.40
C ASP A 245 2.88 17.00 -22.87
N GLY A 246 1.86 16.27 -23.35
CA GLY A 246 1.34 16.41 -24.71
C GLY A 246 -0.14 16.09 -25.00
N VAL A 247 -0.98 15.70 -24.01
CA VAL A 247 -2.39 15.28 -24.26
C VAL A 247 -3.36 15.88 -23.22
N ASN A 248 -4.60 16.18 -23.66
CA ASN A 248 -5.69 16.72 -22.85
C ASN A 248 -6.05 15.85 -21.62
N ARG A 249 -6.34 16.51 -20.50
CA ARG A 249 -6.57 15.93 -19.15
C ARG A 249 -7.71 14.90 -19.05
N PHE A 250 -8.62 14.84 -20.02
CA PHE A 250 -9.80 13.97 -20.00
C PHE A 250 -9.50 12.51 -20.42
N GLU A 251 -8.55 12.30 -21.35
CA GLU A 251 -8.17 10.94 -21.80
C GLU A 251 -7.27 10.21 -20.80
N SER A 252 -6.64 10.91 -19.85
CA SER A 252 -5.75 10.27 -18.87
C SER A 252 -6.49 9.37 -17.89
N SER A 253 -7.76 9.65 -17.58
CA SER A 253 -8.56 8.85 -16.64
C SER A 253 -8.77 7.41 -17.15
N PHE A 254 -8.96 7.21 -18.45
CA PHE A 254 -9.11 5.88 -19.04
C PHE A 254 -7.79 5.08 -19.00
N LEU A 255 -6.66 5.79 -19.15
CA LEU A 255 -5.32 5.19 -19.09
C LEU A 255 -4.95 4.67 -17.68
N HIS A 256 -5.46 5.31 -16.62
CA HIS A 256 -5.28 4.83 -15.23
C HIS A 256 -5.89 3.44 -15.03
N TYR A 257 -7.10 3.24 -15.52
CA TYR A 257 -7.78 1.94 -15.44
C TYR A 257 -7.12 0.92 -16.36
N ALA A 258 -6.69 1.33 -17.57
CA ALA A 258 -5.98 0.46 -18.51
C ALA A 258 -4.62 -0.06 -17.99
N CYS A 259 -3.90 0.71 -17.14
CA CYS A 259 -2.65 0.25 -16.52
C CYS A 259 -2.85 -0.60 -15.25
N LEU A 260 -3.99 -0.46 -14.56
CA LEU A 260 -4.37 -1.33 -13.43
C LEU A 260 -4.90 -2.70 -13.89
N ILE A 261 -5.46 -2.79 -15.10
CA ILE A 261 -5.98 -4.04 -15.67
C ILE A 261 -4.87 -5.12 -15.81
N PRO A 262 -3.66 -4.84 -16.35
CA PRO A 262 -2.56 -5.80 -16.34
C PRO A 262 -2.14 -6.25 -14.94
N VAL A 263 -2.23 -5.39 -13.92
CA VAL A 263 -1.93 -5.74 -12.52
C VAL A 263 -2.93 -6.78 -12.02
N VAL A 264 -4.21 -6.53 -12.24
CA VAL A 264 -5.28 -7.46 -11.88
C VAL A 264 -5.12 -8.75 -12.68
N LEU A 265 -4.84 -8.68 -13.98
CA LEU A 265 -4.66 -9.85 -14.84
C LEU A 265 -3.44 -10.68 -14.46
N VAL A 266 -2.30 -10.07 -14.14
CA VAL A 266 -1.09 -10.77 -13.68
C VAL A 266 -1.34 -11.46 -12.33
N SER A 267 -1.98 -10.78 -11.37
CA SER A 267 -2.37 -11.42 -10.10
C SER A 267 -3.40 -12.55 -10.29
N PHE A 268 -4.28 -12.46 -11.29
CA PHE A 268 -5.23 -13.54 -11.64
C PHE A 268 -4.57 -14.72 -12.38
N TRP A 269 -3.55 -14.49 -13.20
CA TRP A 269 -2.85 -15.52 -13.99
C TRP A 269 -1.72 -16.23 -13.25
N VAL A 270 -1.17 -15.60 -12.21
CA VAL A 270 -0.12 -16.19 -11.35
C VAL A 270 -0.69 -17.25 -10.38
N HIS A 271 -1.95 -17.10 -9.97
CA HIS A 271 -2.55 -17.96 -8.94
C HIS A 271 -2.80 -19.45 -9.32
N PRO A 272 -3.16 -19.82 -10.57
CA PRO A 272 -3.30 -21.23 -10.95
C PRO A 272 -1.98 -22.02 -10.79
N LEU A 273 -0.83 -21.37 -10.98
CA LEU A 273 0.49 -21.97 -10.80
C LEU A 273 0.76 -22.24 -9.32
N ASP A 274 0.46 -21.30 -8.41
CA ASP A 274 0.64 -21.51 -6.97
C ASP A 274 -0.24 -22.64 -6.41
N ARG A 275 -1.49 -22.79 -6.88
CA ARG A 275 -2.34 -23.94 -6.48
C ARG A 275 -1.80 -25.27 -7.01
N ALA A 276 -1.25 -25.28 -8.23
CA ALA A 276 -0.65 -26.47 -8.82
C ALA A 276 0.62 -26.89 -8.05
N PHE A 277 1.50 -25.94 -7.72
CA PHE A 277 2.70 -26.19 -6.92
C PHE A 277 2.37 -26.62 -5.47
N THR A 278 1.37 -26.01 -4.85
CA THR A 278 0.94 -26.38 -3.49
C THR A 278 0.30 -27.77 -3.46
N ARG A 279 -0.48 -28.15 -4.48
CA ARG A 279 -1.03 -29.51 -4.62
C ARG A 279 0.05 -30.56 -4.89
N LEU A 280 1.00 -30.28 -5.77
CA LEU A 280 2.12 -31.19 -6.06
C LEU A 280 3.04 -31.38 -4.85
N GLY A 281 3.32 -30.31 -4.10
CA GLY A 281 4.08 -30.38 -2.85
C GLY A 281 3.34 -31.14 -1.73
N ALA A 282 2.01 -30.97 -1.63
CA ALA A 282 1.19 -31.72 -0.68
C ALA A 282 1.12 -33.22 -1.03
N GLU A 283 0.97 -33.58 -2.31
CA GLU A 283 0.95 -34.97 -2.76
C GLU A 283 2.32 -35.66 -2.60
N GLN A 284 3.43 -34.96 -2.86
CA GLN A 284 4.78 -35.50 -2.57
C GLN A 284 4.98 -35.74 -1.08
N LYS A 285 4.46 -34.87 -0.20
CA LYS A 285 4.59 -35.00 1.26
C LYS A 285 3.76 -36.16 1.81
N ILE A 286 2.56 -36.39 1.26
CA ILE A 286 1.73 -37.55 1.58
C ILE A 286 2.42 -38.86 1.15
N ASN A 287 3.03 -38.88 -0.04
CA ASN A 287 3.78 -40.05 -0.52
C ASN A 287 5.07 -40.32 0.28
N PHE A 288 5.69 -39.29 0.87
CA PHE A 288 6.87 -39.45 1.73
C PHE A 288 6.52 -40.00 3.12
N ILE A 289 5.38 -39.61 3.68
CA ILE A 289 4.90 -40.07 5.00
C ILE A 289 4.25 -41.47 4.90
N GLY A 290 3.77 -41.86 3.71
CA GLY A 290 3.11 -43.15 3.47
C GLY A 290 4.03 -44.34 3.20
N ARG A 291 5.37 -44.20 3.24
CA ARG A 291 6.29 -45.34 3.18
C ARG A 291 6.56 -45.85 4.60
N PRO A 292 6.04 -47.02 5.03
CA PRO A 292 6.55 -47.66 6.22
C PRO A 292 8.03 -48.01 5.97
N GLU A 293 8.89 -47.62 6.90
CA GLU A 293 10.29 -48.05 6.91
C GLU A 293 10.32 -49.59 6.91
N ALA A 294 10.90 -50.16 5.85
CA ALA A 294 11.17 -51.57 5.71
C ALA A 294 12.64 -51.84 6.03
#